data_AF-B0I1U1-F1
#
_entry.id   AF-B0I1U1-F1
#
_cell.length_a   1.000
_cell.length_b   1.000
_cell.length_c   1.000
_cell.angle_alpha   90.00
_cell.angle_beta   90.00
_cell.angle_gamma   90.00
#
_symmetry.space_group_name_H-M   'P 1'
#
loop_
_entity.id
_entity.type
_entity.pdbx_description
1 polymer ?
#
loop_
_entity_poly.entity_id
_entity_poly.type
_entity_poly.pdbx_seq_one_letter_code
_entity_poly.pdbx_strand_id
1 'polypeptide(L)'
;MNRKLFASILIGVLLGIGAPPSAHAGADDVVDSSKSFVMENFSSYHGTKPGYVDSIQKGIQKPKSGTQGNYDDDWKGFYSTDNKYDAAGYSVDNENPLSGKAGGVVKVTYPGLTKILALKVDNAETIKKELGLSLTEPLMEQVGTEEFIKRFGDGASRVVLSLPFAEGSSSVEYINNWEQAKALSVELEINFETRGKRGQDAMYEYMAQSCAGSRVRRSVGSSLSCINLDWDAIRDKTKTKIESLKEHGPIKNKMSESPNKTVSEEKAKQYLEEFHQTALEHPELSELKTVTGVNSVFAGANYASWAVNVAQVVDSKTADNLEKTTAALSILPGIGSVMGIADGAVHHNTEEIVAQSIALSSLMVAQAIPLVGELVDLGFAAYNFVESIINLFQVVHNSYNRPAYSPGHKTQPFVHGGYAASWNTVEDSIIKTGFQGESGHDIKITAENTPLPIAGVLLPTIPGKLDVNKSKTHISVNGRKIRMRCRAIDDATIFCRPKTPVYVGNGVHANLHVAFHRSSSEKIHSDETPLSSIDVLGYQKTVDHTKVNSKLSLFAEVKS
;
A
#
# COMPACT_ATOMS: atom_id res chain seq x y z
N MET A 1 -24.75 -65.73 -57.21
CA MET A 1 -25.80 -65.02 -57.97
C MET A 1 -26.56 -64.09 -57.02
N ASN A 2 -26.42 -62.79 -57.25
CA ASN A 2 -27.28 -61.64 -56.94
C ASN A 2 -28.17 -61.56 -55.68
N ARG A 3 -27.74 -60.66 -54.78
CA ARG A 3 -28.44 -59.49 -54.16
C ARG A 3 -29.96 -59.34 -54.35
N LYS A 4 -30.63 -59.01 -53.23
CA LYS A 4 -31.64 -57.94 -52.98
C LYS A 4 -32.26 -58.19 -51.58
N LEU A 5 -32.73 -57.26 -50.74
CA LEU A 5 -32.69 -55.81 -50.59
C LEU A 5 -33.44 -55.48 -49.25
N PHE A 6 -33.00 -54.44 -48.52
CA PHE A 6 -33.66 -53.59 -47.48
C PHE A 6 -34.81 -54.10 -46.57
N ALA A 7 -34.68 -53.82 -45.25
CA ALA A 7 -35.54 -52.85 -44.53
C ALA A 7 -35.04 -52.61 -43.09
N SER A 8 -34.64 -51.36 -42.82
CA SER A 8 -34.44 -50.81 -41.47
C SER A 8 -35.77 -50.23 -40.98
N ILE A 9 -36.26 -50.62 -39.80
CA ILE A 9 -37.29 -49.86 -39.05
C ILE A 9 -36.92 -49.80 -37.56
N LEU A 10 -36.92 -48.56 -37.11
CA LEU A 10 -36.82 -47.98 -35.77
C LEU A 10 -38.03 -48.35 -34.89
N ILE A 11 -37.84 -48.43 -33.56
CA ILE A 11 -38.73 -48.14 -32.41
C ILE A 11 -38.01 -48.81 -31.22
N GLY A 12 -37.54 -48.19 -30.13
CA GLY A 12 -38.05 -47.13 -29.24
C GLY A 12 -37.43 -47.46 -27.87
N VAL A 13 -36.51 -46.65 -27.33
CA VAL A 13 -36.70 -45.60 -26.30
C VAL A 13 -36.94 -46.14 -24.86
N LEU A 14 -36.20 -45.54 -23.91
CA LEU A 14 -36.25 -45.61 -22.42
C LEU A 14 -35.63 -46.88 -21.80
N LEU A 15 -34.61 -46.82 -20.93
CA LEU A 15 -34.40 -45.91 -19.80
C LEU A 15 -32.90 -45.59 -19.63
N GLY A 16 -32.54 -44.32 -19.82
CA GLY A 16 -31.32 -43.77 -19.25
C GLY A 16 -31.51 -43.64 -17.75
N ILE A 17 -30.68 -44.34 -16.98
CA ILE A 17 -30.50 -44.07 -15.55
C ILE A 17 -29.82 -42.70 -15.52
N GLY A 18 -30.62 -41.65 -15.30
CA GLY A 18 -30.11 -40.30 -15.10
C GLY A 18 -29.12 -40.32 -13.94
N ALA A 19 -27.87 -39.95 -14.22
CA ALA A 19 -27.04 -39.38 -13.17
C ALA A 19 -27.84 -38.22 -12.56
N PRO A 20 -27.92 -38.12 -11.22
CA PRO A 20 -28.62 -37.00 -10.60
C PRO A 20 -28.01 -35.69 -11.11
N PRO A 21 -28.82 -34.64 -11.32
CA PRO A 21 -28.29 -33.33 -11.68
C PRO A 21 -27.25 -32.95 -10.63
N SER A 22 -26.03 -32.70 -11.10
CA SER A 22 -24.85 -32.43 -10.30
C SER A 22 -25.14 -31.33 -9.28
N ALA A 23 -24.94 -31.63 -7.99
CA ALA A 23 -24.94 -30.68 -6.88
C ALA A 23 -23.81 -29.62 -6.95
N HIS A 24 -23.28 -29.35 -8.14
CA HIS A 24 -22.12 -28.51 -8.43
C HIS A 24 -22.49 -27.24 -9.21
N ALA A 25 -23.78 -27.05 -9.57
CA ALA A 25 -24.20 -25.94 -10.42
C ALA A 25 -23.98 -24.55 -9.78
N GLY A 26 -24.06 -24.41 -8.45
CA GLY A 26 -23.78 -23.15 -7.73
C GLY A 26 -22.28 -22.91 -7.46
N ALA A 27 -21.45 -23.97 -7.46
CA ALA A 27 -20.03 -23.81 -7.18
C ALA A 27 -19.32 -23.00 -8.28
N ASP A 28 -19.75 -23.14 -9.54
CA ASP A 28 -19.21 -22.39 -10.67
C ASP A 28 -19.49 -20.87 -10.56
N ASP A 29 -20.45 -20.42 -9.76
CA ASP A 29 -20.72 -18.98 -9.58
C ASP A 29 -19.67 -18.29 -8.70
N VAL A 30 -19.05 -19.05 -7.77
CA VAL A 30 -18.10 -18.51 -6.80
C VAL A 30 -16.69 -19.07 -6.92
N VAL A 31 -16.49 -20.18 -7.66
CA VAL A 31 -15.18 -20.80 -7.89
C VAL A 31 -14.70 -20.57 -9.33
N ASP A 32 -13.44 -20.17 -9.48
CA ASP A 32 -12.73 -20.13 -10.75
C ASP A 32 -11.93 -21.42 -10.94
N SER A 33 -12.54 -22.40 -11.60
CA SER A 33 -11.93 -23.69 -11.88
C SER A 33 -10.67 -23.56 -12.76
N SER A 34 -10.56 -22.51 -13.59
CA SER A 34 -9.40 -22.28 -14.46
C SER A 34 -8.13 -21.89 -13.71
N LYS A 35 -8.28 -21.40 -12.47
CA LYS A 35 -7.18 -21.03 -11.56
C LYS A 35 -7.10 -21.94 -10.33
N SER A 36 -8.00 -22.92 -10.22
CA SER A 36 -8.00 -23.91 -9.15
C SER A 36 -7.19 -25.13 -9.57
N PHE A 37 -6.31 -25.62 -8.70
CA PHE A 37 -5.42 -26.74 -9.01
C PHE A 37 -5.04 -27.53 -7.76
N VAL A 38 -4.60 -28.77 -7.93
CA VAL A 38 -3.98 -29.57 -6.87
C VAL A 38 -2.47 -29.57 -7.09
N MET A 39 -1.70 -29.34 -6.03
CA MET A 39 -0.24 -29.27 -6.09
C MET A 39 0.37 -30.08 -4.96
N GLU A 40 1.39 -30.88 -5.30
CA GLU A 40 2.26 -31.53 -4.33
C GLU A 40 3.26 -30.50 -3.77
N ASN A 41 3.45 -30.49 -2.45
CA ASN A 41 4.39 -29.60 -1.77
C ASN A 41 4.15 -28.11 -2.07
N PHE A 42 2.86 -27.74 -2.10
CA PHE A 42 2.43 -26.35 -2.31
C PHE A 42 3.11 -25.43 -1.30
N SER A 43 3.73 -24.36 -1.82
CA SER A 43 4.53 -23.42 -1.04
C SER A 43 4.06 -21.99 -1.27
N SER A 44 4.14 -21.16 -0.22
CA SER A 44 3.82 -19.74 -0.25
C SER A 44 4.66 -18.97 0.78
N TYR A 45 4.54 -17.64 0.83
CA TYR A 45 5.34 -16.77 1.69
C TYR A 45 4.49 -15.99 2.70
N HIS A 46 5.06 -15.75 3.88
CA HIS A 46 4.44 -14.96 4.94
C HIS A 46 5.41 -13.90 5.48
N GLY A 47 4.95 -12.64 5.53
CA GLY A 47 5.68 -11.54 6.13
C GLY A 47 5.62 -11.60 7.65
N THR A 48 6.78 -11.72 8.29
CA THR A 48 6.89 -11.90 9.73
C THR A 48 7.45 -10.64 10.39
N LYS A 49 6.87 -10.26 11.54
CA LYS A 49 7.28 -9.08 12.33
C LYS A 49 8.61 -9.30 13.07
N PRO A 50 9.32 -8.23 13.48
CA PRO A 50 10.45 -8.34 14.40
C PRO A 50 10.08 -9.15 15.65
N GLY A 51 11.02 -9.93 16.14
CA GLY A 51 10.82 -10.82 17.30
C GLY A 51 10.09 -12.14 17.02
N TYR A 52 9.48 -12.34 15.84
CA TYR A 52 8.74 -13.56 15.52
C TYR A 52 9.42 -14.48 14.52
N VAL A 53 10.44 -14.01 13.79
CA VAL A 53 11.11 -14.74 12.68
C VAL A 53 11.62 -16.11 13.10
N ASP A 54 12.23 -16.23 14.30
CA ASP A 54 12.71 -17.53 14.79
C ASP A 54 11.60 -18.37 15.40
N SER A 55 10.62 -17.72 16.06
CA SER A 55 9.53 -18.44 16.72
C SER A 55 8.56 -19.09 15.74
N ILE A 56 8.28 -18.44 14.59
CA ILE A 56 7.36 -18.94 13.57
C ILE A 56 7.93 -20.17 12.85
N GLN A 57 9.26 -20.31 12.79
CA GLN A 57 9.92 -21.49 12.21
C GLN A 57 9.65 -22.78 13.00
N LYS A 58 9.19 -22.68 14.25
CA LYS A 58 8.80 -23.85 15.06
C LYS A 58 7.44 -24.44 14.65
N GLY A 59 6.70 -23.75 13.78
CA GLY A 59 5.39 -24.18 13.29
C GLY A 59 4.36 -23.05 13.33
N ILE A 60 3.37 -23.15 12.46
CA ILE A 60 2.26 -22.20 12.40
C ILE A 60 1.20 -22.56 13.44
N GLN A 61 0.81 -21.58 14.26
CA GLN A 61 -0.20 -21.74 15.29
C GLN A 61 -1.08 -20.48 15.38
N LYS A 62 -2.37 -20.66 15.61
CA LYS A 62 -3.32 -19.56 15.85
C LYS A 62 -2.87 -18.73 17.06
N PRO A 63 -2.67 -17.40 16.92
CA PRO A 63 -2.34 -16.53 18.05
C PRO A 63 -3.40 -16.60 19.15
N LYS A 64 -3.00 -16.45 20.42
CA LYS A 64 -3.92 -16.52 21.56
C LYS A 64 -4.93 -15.35 21.61
N SER A 65 -4.60 -14.22 20.98
CA SER A 65 -5.40 -13.00 20.99
C SER A 65 -5.21 -12.21 19.69
N GLY A 66 -5.95 -11.11 19.55
CA GLY A 66 -5.98 -10.28 18.33
C GLY A 66 -7.00 -10.79 17.31
N THR A 67 -6.93 -10.27 16.09
CA THR A 67 -7.88 -10.60 15.01
C THR A 67 -7.65 -11.97 14.39
N GLN A 68 -6.51 -12.63 14.66
CA GLN A 68 -6.23 -14.00 14.18
C GLN A 68 -6.43 -14.15 12.65
N GLY A 69 -6.02 -13.12 11.89
CA GLY A 69 -6.10 -13.06 10.43
C GLY A 69 -7.04 -11.97 9.92
N ASN A 70 -8.26 -11.89 10.47
CA ASN A 70 -9.28 -10.98 9.95
C ASN A 70 -10.17 -10.38 11.06
N TYR A 71 -10.79 -9.23 10.75
CA TYR A 71 -11.78 -8.60 11.62
C TYR A 71 -13.06 -9.44 11.66
N ASP A 72 -13.46 -9.95 10.50
CA ASP A 72 -14.61 -10.82 10.31
C ASP A 72 -14.26 -12.28 10.65
N ASP A 73 -15.15 -12.94 11.40
CA ASP A 73 -14.99 -14.32 11.84
C ASP A 73 -14.91 -15.30 10.66
N ASP A 74 -15.70 -15.07 9.59
CA ASP A 74 -15.72 -15.92 8.40
C ASP A 74 -14.33 -16.05 7.75
N TRP A 75 -13.51 -15.01 7.88
CA TRP A 75 -12.20 -14.89 7.25
C TRP A 75 -11.01 -15.13 8.20
N LYS A 76 -11.25 -15.62 9.41
CA LYS A 76 -10.16 -15.94 10.35
C LYS A 76 -9.34 -17.15 9.87
N GLY A 77 -8.11 -16.86 9.45
CA GLY A 77 -7.17 -17.87 8.94
C GLY A 77 -5.72 -17.38 8.99
N PHE A 78 -4.80 -18.27 8.62
CA PHE A 78 -3.40 -17.89 8.38
C PHE A 78 -3.24 -17.41 6.93
N TYR A 79 -2.70 -16.21 6.75
CA TYR A 79 -2.57 -15.57 5.45
C TYR A 79 -1.15 -15.72 4.89
N SER A 80 -1.04 -16.11 3.63
CA SER A 80 0.21 -16.15 2.87
C SER A 80 -0.01 -15.64 1.44
N THR A 81 1.07 -15.52 0.66
CA THR A 81 1.02 -15.08 -0.75
C THR A 81 2.06 -15.81 -1.58
N ASP A 82 1.84 -15.93 -2.88
CA ASP A 82 2.79 -16.49 -3.84
C ASP A 82 4.05 -15.62 -4.00
N ASN A 83 3.93 -14.31 -3.76
CA ASN A 83 4.99 -13.34 -4.01
C ASN A 83 5.69 -12.91 -2.71
N LYS A 84 6.96 -13.33 -2.56
CA LYS A 84 7.79 -12.99 -1.40
C LYS A 84 8.02 -11.50 -1.17
N TYR A 85 7.97 -10.67 -2.21
CA TYR A 85 8.11 -9.21 -2.09
C TYR A 85 6.85 -8.54 -1.54
N ASP A 86 5.67 -9.07 -1.88
CA ASP A 86 4.41 -8.61 -1.30
C ASP A 86 4.26 -9.12 0.14
N ALA A 87 4.74 -10.35 0.43
CA ALA A 87 4.88 -10.85 1.79
C ALA A 87 5.74 -9.91 2.67
N ALA A 88 6.88 -9.43 2.15
CA ALA A 88 7.75 -8.48 2.85
C ALA A 88 7.02 -7.19 3.25
N GLY A 89 5.96 -6.78 2.53
CA GLY A 89 5.10 -5.65 2.89
C GLY A 89 4.38 -5.80 4.24
N TYR A 90 4.28 -7.04 4.75
CA TYR A 90 3.74 -7.38 6.05
C TYR A 90 4.81 -7.61 7.12
N SER A 91 6.07 -7.24 6.91
CA SER A 91 7.14 -7.51 7.88
C SER A 91 7.41 -6.37 8.87
N VAL A 92 6.97 -5.14 8.59
CA VAL A 92 7.25 -3.96 9.45
C VAL A 92 6.46 -4.01 10.75
N ASP A 93 7.12 -3.66 11.86
CA ASP A 93 6.55 -3.48 13.19
C ASP A 93 5.16 -2.79 13.17
N ASN A 94 4.29 -3.21 14.09
CA ASN A 94 2.96 -2.64 14.25
C ASN A 94 2.96 -1.43 15.18
N GLU A 95 3.93 -1.26 16.07
CA GLU A 95 3.98 -0.06 16.91
C GLU A 95 4.50 1.13 16.09
N ASN A 96 5.57 0.92 15.32
CA ASN A 96 6.21 1.94 14.48
C ASN A 96 6.14 1.55 12.99
N PRO A 97 5.00 1.72 12.32
CA PRO A 97 4.80 1.21 10.97
C PRO A 97 5.48 2.00 9.84
N LEU A 98 5.80 3.28 10.05
CA LEU A 98 6.40 4.12 9.03
C LEU A 98 7.93 3.96 9.04
N SER A 99 8.52 3.84 10.23
CA SER A 99 9.97 3.90 10.44
C SER A 99 10.57 2.72 11.20
N GLY A 100 9.74 1.87 11.81
CA GLY A 100 10.19 0.74 12.62
C GLY A 100 10.87 -0.36 11.81
N LYS A 101 11.50 -1.29 12.52
CA LYS A 101 12.21 -2.42 11.92
C LYS A 101 11.26 -3.36 11.17
N ALA A 102 11.77 -3.93 10.09
CA ALA A 102 11.16 -5.05 9.38
C ALA A 102 11.73 -6.36 9.93
N GLY A 103 10.87 -7.35 10.21
CA GLY A 103 11.30 -8.65 10.70
C GLY A 103 11.91 -9.51 9.60
N GLY A 104 11.06 -10.20 8.84
CA GLY A 104 11.52 -11.08 7.76
C GLY A 104 10.40 -11.65 6.89
N VAL A 105 10.77 -12.59 6.04
CA VAL A 105 9.85 -13.42 5.27
C VAL A 105 10.20 -14.87 5.54
N VAL A 106 9.17 -15.69 5.73
CA VAL A 106 9.29 -17.14 5.78
C VAL A 106 8.56 -17.77 4.61
N LYS A 107 9.09 -18.88 4.12
CA LYS A 107 8.41 -19.76 3.16
C LYS A 107 7.72 -20.86 3.96
N VAL A 108 6.45 -21.09 3.68
CA VAL A 108 5.63 -22.14 4.29
C VAL A 108 5.23 -23.17 3.24
N THR A 109 5.32 -24.44 3.58
CA THR A 109 5.06 -25.54 2.64
C THR A 109 4.20 -26.61 3.28
N TYR A 110 3.12 -27.01 2.60
CA TYR A 110 2.33 -28.18 3.03
C TYR A 110 2.98 -29.47 2.50
N PRO A 111 3.09 -30.53 3.30
CA PRO A 111 3.53 -31.83 2.80
C PRO A 111 2.42 -32.50 1.98
N GLY A 112 2.77 -33.08 0.84
CA GLY A 112 1.84 -33.83 -0.03
C GLY A 112 0.88 -32.93 -0.81
N LEU A 113 -0.28 -33.47 -1.20
CA LEU A 113 -1.24 -32.79 -2.09
C LEU A 113 -2.10 -31.75 -1.36
N THR A 114 -2.12 -30.53 -1.89
CA THR A 114 -2.96 -29.41 -1.43
C THR A 114 -3.80 -28.90 -2.60
N LYS A 115 -5.11 -28.74 -2.41
CA LYS A 115 -5.98 -28.08 -3.37
C LYS A 115 -5.95 -26.58 -3.14
N ILE A 116 -5.66 -25.82 -4.19
CA ILE A 116 -5.91 -24.39 -4.26
C ILE A 116 -7.27 -24.19 -4.91
N LEU A 117 -8.19 -23.58 -4.18
CA LEU A 117 -9.54 -23.26 -4.63
C LEU A 117 -9.64 -21.75 -4.86
N ALA A 118 -9.59 -21.36 -6.13
CA ALA A 118 -9.63 -19.95 -6.52
C ALA A 118 -11.06 -19.43 -6.49
N LEU A 119 -11.27 -18.31 -5.80
CA LEU A 119 -12.57 -17.68 -5.64
C LEU A 119 -12.76 -16.55 -6.65
N LYS A 120 -14.00 -16.42 -7.17
CA LYS A 120 -14.45 -15.32 -8.04
C LYS A 120 -14.92 -14.10 -7.25
N VAL A 121 -15.39 -14.34 -6.03
CA VAL A 121 -15.92 -13.34 -5.11
C VAL A 121 -15.23 -13.50 -3.75
N ASP A 122 -15.17 -12.43 -2.98
CA ASP A 122 -14.60 -12.41 -1.65
C ASP A 122 -15.66 -12.15 -0.56
N ASN A 123 -16.95 -12.34 -0.88
CA ASN A 123 -18.06 -12.25 0.07
C ASN A 123 -18.35 -13.63 0.68
N ALA A 124 -18.11 -13.78 1.98
CA ALA A 124 -18.24 -15.07 2.66
C ALA A 124 -19.67 -15.64 2.63
N GLU A 125 -20.69 -14.80 2.79
CA GLU A 125 -22.09 -15.24 2.80
C GLU A 125 -22.52 -15.80 1.44
N THR A 126 -22.13 -15.15 0.34
CA THR A 126 -22.33 -15.63 -1.03
C THR A 126 -21.59 -16.95 -1.25
N ILE A 127 -20.34 -17.06 -0.80
CA ILE A 127 -19.57 -18.31 -0.93
C ILE A 127 -20.25 -19.45 -0.16
N LYS A 128 -20.64 -19.22 1.10
CA LYS A 128 -21.31 -20.23 1.93
C LYS A 128 -22.62 -20.68 1.27
N LYS A 129 -23.42 -19.75 0.77
CA LYS A 129 -24.69 -20.06 0.10
C LYS A 129 -24.50 -20.88 -1.18
N GLU A 130 -23.63 -20.42 -2.09
CA GLU A 130 -23.45 -21.05 -3.40
C GLU A 130 -22.71 -22.40 -3.32
N LEU A 131 -21.84 -22.57 -2.31
CA LEU A 131 -21.22 -23.86 -2.01
C LEU A 131 -22.11 -24.78 -1.15
N GLY A 132 -23.30 -24.34 -0.74
CA GLY A 132 -24.18 -25.13 0.13
C GLY A 132 -23.53 -25.50 1.46
N LEU A 133 -22.89 -24.52 2.10
CA LEU A 133 -22.27 -24.61 3.43
C LEU A 133 -23.25 -24.09 4.49
N SER A 134 -22.93 -24.35 5.76
CA SER A 134 -23.69 -23.74 6.87
C SER A 134 -23.51 -22.22 6.84
N LEU A 135 -24.59 -21.46 6.99
CA LEU A 135 -24.51 -20.00 7.12
C LEU A 135 -24.12 -19.54 8.54
N THR A 136 -24.24 -20.43 9.53
CA THR A 136 -24.00 -20.09 10.95
C THR A 136 -22.55 -20.29 11.39
N GLU A 137 -21.79 -21.12 10.69
CA GLU A 137 -20.39 -21.43 11.02
C GLU A 137 -19.44 -20.56 10.17
N PRO A 138 -18.30 -20.12 10.72
CA PRO A 138 -17.32 -19.34 9.94
C PRO A 138 -16.82 -20.09 8.71
N LEU A 139 -16.80 -19.42 7.55
CA LEU A 139 -16.35 -19.99 6.28
C LEU A 139 -14.99 -20.69 6.41
N MET A 140 -13.98 -20.01 6.94
CA MET A 140 -12.63 -20.57 7.06
C MET A 140 -12.54 -21.74 8.04
N GLU A 141 -13.45 -21.88 9.00
CA GLU A 141 -13.53 -23.07 9.86
C GLU A 141 -14.10 -24.26 9.09
N GLN A 142 -15.17 -24.04 8.32
CA GLN A 142 -15.79 -25.05 7.46
C GLN A 142 -14.83 -25.58 6.39
N VAL A 143 -13.98 -24.72 5.82
CA VAL A 143 -12.93 -25.11 4.84
C VAL A 143 -11.98 -26.19 5.39
N GLY A 144 -11.75 -26.20 6.71
CA GLY A 144 -10.86 -27.16 7.37
C GLY A 144 -11.49 -28.51 7.69
N THR A 145 -12.79 -28.69 7.45
CA THR A 145 -13.51 -29.92 7.80
C THR A 145 -13.23 -31.05 6.80
N GLU A 146 -13.30 -32.30 7.27
CA GLU A 146 -13.16 -33.47 6.41
C GLU A 146 -14.21 -33.49 5.29
N GLU A 147 -15.43 -33.02 5.58
CA GLU A 147 -16.50 -32.93 4.59
C GLU A 147 -16.14 -31.95 3.46
N PHE A 148 -15.70 -30.74 3.79
CA PHE A 148 -15.32 -29.75 2.80
C PHE A 148 -14.13 -30.24 1.96
N ILE A 149 -13.11 -30.80 2.60
CA ILE A 149 -11.92 -31.33 1.92
C ILE A 149 -12.31 -32.50 1.00
N LYS A 150 -13.22 -33.38 1.42
CA LYS A 150 -13.72 -34.47 0.56
C LYS A 150 -14.49 -33.94 -0.66
N ARG A 151 -15.27 -32.88 -0.48
CA ARG A 151 -16.12 -32.29 -1.53
C ARG A 151 -15.32 -31.48 -2.55
N PHE A 152 -14.35 -30.69 -2.11
CA PHE A 152 -13.66 -29.71 -2.96
C PHE A 152 -12.15 -29.95 -3.12
N GLY A 153 -11.60 -30.94 -2.41
CA GLY A 153 -10.15 -31.18 -2.36
C GLY A 153 -9.57 -31.99 -3.51
N ASP A 154 -10.38 -32.62 -4.37
CA ASP A 154 -9.90 -33.41 -5.51
C ASP A 154 -8.80 -34.43 -5.16
N GLY A 155 -8.95 -35.10 -4.02
CA GLY A 155 -7.97 -36.07 -3.50
C GLY A 155 -6.79 -35.46 -2.73
N ALA A 156 -6.74 -34.14 -2.58
CA ALA A 156 -5.80 -33.46 -1.70
C ALA A 156 -6.14 -33.68 -0.22
N SER A 157 -5.14 -33.57 0.65
CA SER A 157 -5.36 -33.72 2.10
C SER A 157 -5.88 -32.46 2.78
N ARG A 158 -5.89 -31.32 2.07
CA ARG A 158 -6.46 -30.04 2.53
C ARG A 158 -6.80 -29.11 1.36
N VAL A 159 -7.61 -28.09 1.64
CA VAL A 159 -7.97 -27.01 0.71
C VAL A 159 -7.48 -25.66 1.25
N VAL A 160 -6.96 -24.81 0.37
CA VAL A 160 -6.58 -23.42 0.62
C VAL A 160 -7.37 -22.54 -0.33
N LEU A 161 -8.01 -21.49 0.19
CA LEU A 161 -8.71 -20.52 -0.65
C LEU A 161 -7.71 -19.53 -1.26
N SER A 162 -7.94 -19.10 -2.49
CA SER A 162 -7.11 -18.08 -3.13
C SER A 162 -7.92 -16.95 -3.76
N LEU A 163 -7.49 -15.71 -3.54
CA LEU A 163 -8.06 -14.50 -4.11
C LEU A 163 -6.97 -13.68 -4.83
N PRO A 164 -7.33 -12.85 -5.82
CA PRO A 164 -6.40 -11.83 -6.32
C PRO A 164 -5.84 -11.00 -5.16
N PHE A 165 -4.51 -10.81 -5.11
CA PHE A 165 -3.91 -10.14 -3.98
C PHE A 165 -4.38 -8.69 -3.89
N ALA A 166 -4.27 -7.91 -4.96
CA ALA A 166 -4.73 -6.52 -4.99
C ALA A 166 -4.94 -6.05 -6.44
N GLU A 167 -5.78 -5.04 -6.62
CA GLU A 167 -5.84 -4.29 -7.87
C GLU A 167 -4.46 -3.74 -8.25
N GLY A 168 -4.05 -3.98 -9.50
CA GLY A 168 -2.71 -3.66 -10.01
C GLY A 168 -1.59 -4.62 -9.62
N SER A 169 -1.90 -5.70 -8.90
CA SER A 169 -0.98 -6.82 -8.66
C SER A 169 -1.39 -8.04 -9.46
N SER A 170 -0.40 -8.83 -9.87
CA SER A 170 -0.62 -10.18 -10.42
C SER A 170 -0.48 -11.28 -9.37
N SER A 171 -0.14 -10.91 -8.12
CA SER A 171 0.05 -11.85 -7.02
C SER A 171 -1.29 -12.39 -6.51
N VAL A 172 -1.22 -13.46 -5.73
CA VAL A 172 -2.36 -14.18 -5.14
C VAL A 172 -2.25 -14.14 -3.61
N GLU A 173 -3.38 -13.91 -2.96
CA GLU A 173 -3.54 -14.08 -1.50
C GLU A 173 -4.08 -15.48 -1.21
N TYR A 174 -3.45 -16.19 -0.28
CA TYR A 174 -3.85 -17.52 0.17
C TYR A 174 -4.37 -17.44 1.61
N ILE A 175 -5.53 -18.03 1.84
CA ILE A 175 -6.21 -18.05 3.14
C ILE A 175 -6.29 -19.50 3.62
N ASN A 176 -5.58 -19.78 4.69
CA ASN A 176 -5.40 -21.13 5.23
C ASN A 176 -6.27 -21.29 6.49
N ASN A 177 -7.00 -22.41 6.59
CA ASN A 177 -7.64 -22.79 7.84
C ASN A 177 -6.57 -22.97 8.94
N TRP A 178 -6.85 -22.48 10.15
CA TRP A 178 -5.88 -22.48 11.25
C TRP A 178 -5.46 -23.88 11.73
N GLU A 179 -6.36 -24.86 11.72
CA GLU A 179 -6.05 -26.23 12.14
C GLU A 179 -5.22 -26.94 11.08
N GLN A 180 -5.63 -26.84 9.82
CA GLN A 180 -4.89 -27.42 8.70
C GLN A 180 -3.48 -26.80 8.57
N ALA A 181 -3.34 -25.50 8.83
CA ALA A 181 -2.06 -24.78 8.77
C ALA A 181 -0.98 -25.31 9.73
N LYS A 182 -1.34 -26.08 10.77
CA LYS A 182 -0.35 -26.74 11.65
C LYS A 182 0.53 -27.75 10.91
N ALA A 183 0.08 -28.25 9.77
CA ALA A 183 0.85 -29.18 8.94
C ALA A 183 1.96 -28.48 8.12
N LEU A 184 2.03 -27.14 8.11
CA LEU A 184 3.03 -26.40 7.35
C LEU A 184 4.44 -26.58 7.96
N SER A 185 5.40 -26.97 7.13
CA SER A 185 6.82 -26.73 7.42
C SER A 185 7.16 -25.28 7.12
N VAL A 186 8.05 -24.67 7.92
CA VAL A 186 8.39 -23.25 7.83
C VAL A 186 9.91 -23.10 7.69
N GLU A 187 10.34 -22.41 6.64
CA GLU A 187 11.74 -22.13 6.35
C GLU A 187 11.98 -20.62 6.27
N LEU A 188 13.14 -20.16 6.74
CA LEU A 188 13.53 -18.76 6.61
C LEU A 188 13.86 -18.43 5.14
N GLU A 189 13.16 -17.46 4.56
CA GLU A 189 13.54 -16.88 3.25
C GLU A 189 14.53 -15.73 3.46
N ILE A 190 14.21 -14.80 4.37
CA ILE A 190 15.09 -13.70 4.76
C ILE A 190 14.75 -13.16 6.15
N ASN A 191 15.77 -12.83 6.94
CA ASN A 191 15.64 -12.00 8.14
C ASN A 191 16.29 -10.63 7.86
N PHE A 192 15.50 -9.56 7.90
CA PHE A 192 15.99 -8.20 7.60
C PHE A 192 16.82 -7.64 8.77
N GLU A 193 16.51 -8.02 10.01
CA GLU A 193 17.26 -7.58 11.19
C GLU A 193 18.71 -8.11 11.18
N THR A 194 18.92 -9.34 10.70
CA THR A 194 20.27 -9.93 10.58
C THR A 194 21.16 -9.24 9.56
N ARG A 195 20.60 -8.37 8.70
CA ARG A 195 21.39 -7.60 7.71
C ARG A 195 22.14 -6.43 8.34
N GLY A 196 21.82 -6.04 9.59
CA GLY A 196 22.53 -4.98 10.31
C GLY A 196 22.40 -3.59 9.67
N LYS A 197 21.41 -3.38 8.78
CA LYS A 197 21.21 -2.12 8.05
C LYS A 197 20.40 -1.11 8.88
N ARG A 198 20.58 0.18 8.56
CA ARG A 198 19.82 1.30 9.14
C ARG A 198 18.37 1.30 8.64
N GLY A 199 17.49 1.97 9.38
CA GLY A 199 16.07 2.13 9.04
C GLY A 199 15.41 0.83 8.56
N GLN A 200 14.82 0.91 7.36
CA GLN A 200 14.15 -0.18 6.64
C GLN A 200 14.92 -0.60 5.37
N ASP A 201 16.20 -0.24 5.25
CA ASP A 201 16.96 -0.39 4.01
C ASP A 201 16.99 -1.83 3.49
N ALA A 202 17.23 -2.81 4.37
CA ALA A 202 17.28 -4.23 4.00
C ALA A 202 15.96 -4.74 3.40
N MET A 203 14.81 -4.20 3.86
CA MET A 203 13.50 -4.56 3.31
C MET A 203 13.34 -3.97 1.90
N TYR A 204 13.69 -2.70 1.69
CA TYR A 204 13.54 -2.04 0.40
C TYR A 204 14.56 -2.51 -0.65
N GLU A 205 15.79 -2.83 -0.24
CA GLU A 205 16.79 -3.50 -1.09
C GLU A 205 16.25 -4.85 -1.57
N TYR A 206 15.68 -5.65 -0.67
CA TYR A 206 15.06 -6.93 -1.03
C TYR A 206 13.87 -6.74 -1.98
N MET A 207 12.98 -5.78 -1.71
CA MET A 207 11.84 -5.49 -2.60
C MET A 207 12.29 -4.99 -3.98
N ALA A 208 13.40 -4.26 -4.09
CA ALA A 208 13.93 -3.81 -5.37
C ALA A 208 14.40 -4.96 -6.27
N GLN A 209 14.68 -6.15 -5.72
CA GLN A 209 15.04 -7.33 -6.51
C GLN A 209 13.88 -7.79 -7.43
N SER A 210 12.63 -7.36 -7.16
CA SER A 210 11.48 -7.71 -7.99
C SER A 210 11.59 -7.24 -9.44
N CYS A 211 12.21 -6.06 -9.68
CA CYS A 211 12.45 -5.52 -11.01
C CYS A 211 13.75 -6.01 -11.67
N ALA A 212 14.65 -6.64 -10.90
CA ALA A 212 15.89 -7.22 -11.43
C ALA A 212 15.68 -8.62 -12.04
N GLY A 213 14.76 -9.43 -11.47
CA GLY A 213 14.53 -10.82 -11.89
C GLY A 213 13.42 -11.02 -12.93
N SER A 214 12.53 -10.04 -13.12
CA SER A 214 11.34 -10.16 -13.96
C SER A 214 11.59 -9.52 -15.33
N ARG A 215 11.70 -10.31 -16.41
CA ARG A 215 11.76 -9.80 -17.79
C ARG A 215 10.39 -9.23 -18.21
N VAL A 216 10.02 -8.05 -17.70
CA VAL A 216 8.81 -7.34 -18.13
C VAL A 216 9.08 -6.69 -19.49
N ARG A 217 8.15 -6.84 -20.44
CA ARG A 217 8.23 -6.21 -21.78
C ARG A 217 8.30 -4.69 -21.63
N ARG A 218 9.37 -4.13 -22.19
CA ARG A 218 9.74 -2.70 -22.16
C ARG A 218 8.65 -1.85 -22.82
N SER A 219 8.16 -0.82 -22.14
CA SER A 219 7.65 0.37 -22.83
C SER A 219 8.84 1.25 -23.22
N VAL A 220 8.72 1.91 -24.36
CA VAL A 220 9.78 2.73 -24.96
C VAL A 220 9.94 4.01 -24.13
N GLY A 221 11.06 4.17 -23.40
CA GLY A 221 11.42 5.46 -22.79
C GLY A 221 12.21 5.47 -21.47
N SER A 222 12.22 4.41 -20.64
CA SER A 222 12.94 4.44 -19.35
C SER A 222 14.31 3.75 -19.44
N SER A 223 15.41 4.52 -19.34
CA SER A 223 16.78 4.00 -19.37
C SER A 223 17.28 3.39 -18.05
N LEU A 224 16.46 3.33 -16.99
CA LEU A 224 16.74 2.57 -15.77
C LEU A 224 15.50 1.78 -15.38
N SER A 225 15.52 0.46 -15.61
CA SER A 225 14.36 -0.41 -15.37
C SER A 225 14.15 -0.78 -13.89
N CYS A 226 15.07 -0.39 -13.00
CA CYS A 226 15.04 -0.76 -11.59
C CYS A 226 15.95 0.18 -10.77
N ILE A 227 15.36 0.94 -9.85
CA ILE A 227 16.08 1.82 -8.93
C ILE A 227 16.44 1.02 -7.67
N ASN A 228 17.72 0.70 -7.51
CA ASN A 228 18.23 0.00 -6.33
C ASN A 228 19.50 0.69 -5.85
N LEU A 229 19.33 1.76 -5.08
CA LEU A 229 20.42 2.60 -4.59
C LEU A 229 21.01 2.06 -3.29
N ASP A 230 22.31 2.27 -3.10
CA ASP A 230 22.96 2.02 -1.81
C ASP A 230 22.68 3.17 -0.82
N TRP A 231 21.70 2.95 0.06
CA TRP A 231 21.29 3.93 1.07
C TRP A 231 22.32 4.15 2.17
N ASP A 232 23.29 3.25 2.38
CA ASP A 232 24.40 3.52 3.30
C ASP A 232 25.38 4.50 2.66
N ALA A 233 25.72 4.30 1.38
CA ALA A 233 26.56 5.23 0.64
C ALA A 233 25.91 6.62 0.52
N ILE A 234 24.59 6.70 0.32
CA ILE A 234 23.85 7.97 0.31
C ILE A 234 23.98 8.67 1.66
N ARG A 235 23.76 7.98 2.78
CA ARG A 235 23.88 8.58 4.12
C ARG A 235 25.28 9.13 4.38
N ASP A 236 26.31 8.36 4.03
CA ASP A 236 27.70 8.75 4.26
C ASP A 236 28.07 9.96 3.40
N LYS A 237 27.68 9.98 2.13
CA LYS A 237 27.86 11.13 1.23
C LYS A 237 27.06 12.36 1.68
N THR A 238 25.81 12.18 2.10
CA THR A 238 24.97 13.26 2.62
C THR A 238 25.60 13.90 3.84
N LYS A 239 26.11 13.10 4.78
CA LYS A 239 26.81 13.61 5.96
C LYS A 239 28.03 14.45 5.57
N THR A 240 28.91 13.90 4.72
CA THR A 240 30.10 14.61 4.23
C THR A 240 29.74 15.94 3.55
N LYS A 241 28.71 15.93 2.70
CA LYS A 241 28.25 17.14 1.99
C LYS A 241 27.67 18.18 2.93
N ILE A 242 26.88 17.78 3.94
CA ILE A 242 26.35 18.71 4.95
C ILE A 242 27.50 19.38 5.71
N GLU A 243 28.51 18.61 6.11
CA GLU A 243 29.70 19.14 6.81
C GLU A 243 30.49 20.12 5.92
N SER A 244 30.72 19.76 4.65
CA SER A 244 31.43 20.60 3.67
C SER A 244 30.68 21.92 3.38
N LEU A 245 29.36 21.85 3.17
CA LEU A 245 28.52 23.03 2.92
C LEU A 245 28.52 23.99 4.12
N LYS A 246 28.51 23.48 5.36
CA LYS A 246 28.57 24.31 6.57
C LYS A 246 29.90 25.05 6.70
N GLU A 247 30.99 24.48 6.18
CA GLU A 247 32.32 25.11 6.25
C GLU A 247 32.64 26.03 5.06
N HIS A 248 31.81 26.04 4.03
CA HIS A 248 32.02 26.89 2.87
C HIS A 248 31.82 28.37 3.19
N GLY A 249 32.83 29.21 2.92
CA GLY A 249 32.83 30.64 3.25
C GLY A 249 31.59 31.40 2.77
N PRO A 250 31.24 31.34 1.47
CA PRO A 250 30.01 31.96 0.95
C PRO A 250 28.73 31.50 1.65
N ILE A 251 28.60 30.21 1.97
CA ILE A 251 27.41 29.68 2.67
C ILE A 251 27.37 30.19 4.12
N LYS A 252 28.50 30.21 4.85
CA LYS A 252 28.59 30.81 6.19
C LYS A 252 28.22 32.29 6.20
N ASN A 253 28.66 33.03 5.18
CA ASN A 253 28.28 34.43 5.00
C ASN A 253 26.77 34.55 4.78
N LYS A 254 26.19 33.69 3.93
CA LYS A 254 24.75 33.71 3.69
C LYS A 254 23.92 33.36 4.93
N MET A 255 24.40 32.42 5.75
CA MET A 255 23.79 32.14 7.06
C MET A 255 23.82 33.36 7.99
N SER A 256 24.85 34.20 7.89
CA SER A 256 24.97 35.43 8.70
C SER A 256 24.01 36.53 8.26
N GLU A 257 23.50 36.47 7.02
CA GLU A 257 22.43 37.34 6.51
C GLU A 257 21.03 36.88 6.96
N SER A 258 20.92 35.70 7.58
CA SER A 258 19.65 35.15 8.07
C SER A 258 18.99 36.10 9.08
N PRO A 259 17.66 36.27 9.02
CA PRO A 259 16.93 36.94 10.10
C PRO A 259 17.14 36.29 11.47
N ASN A 260 17.39 34.97 11.50
CA ASN A 260 17.60 34.14 12.69
C ASN A 260 16.59 34.39 13.84
N LYS A 261 15.34 34.65 13.46
CA LYS A 261 14.19 34.86 14.33
C LYS A 261 12.92 34.62 13.53
N THR A 262 11.80 34.45 14.21
CA THR A 262 10.51 34.25 13.55
C THR A 262 10.19 35.43 12.62
N VAL A 263 9.88 35.13 11.37
CA VAL A 263 9.47 36.04 10.31
C VAL A 263 8.25 35.48 9.58
N SER A 264 7.66 36.26 8.66
CA SER A 264 6.56 35.74 7.84
C SER A 264 7.05 34.66 6.87
N GLU A 265 6.12 33.80 6.44
CA GLU A 265 6.39 32.73 5.48
C GLU A 265 7.04 33.24 4.20
N GLU A 266 6.59 34.38 3.69
CA GLU A 266 7.10 35.00 2.46
C GLU A 266 8.56 35.43 2.61
N LYS A 267 8.91 36.06 3.74
CA LYS A 267 10.28 36.48 4.03
C LYS A 267 11.21 35.29 4.25
N ALA A 268 10.72 34.25 4.91
CA ALA A 268 11.47 33.01 5.09
C ALA A 268 11.78 32.35 3.74
N LYS A 269 10.78 32.24 2.85
CA LYS A 269 10.97 31.70 1.49
C LYS A 269 11.98 32.50 0.69
N GLN A 270 11.87 33.83 0.69
CA GLN A 270 12.81 34.70 -0.02
C GLN A 270 14.26 34.47 0.42
N TYR A 271 14.51 34.47 1.74
CA TYR A 271 15.85 34.18 2.26
C TYR A 271 16.34 32.76 1.86
N LEU A 272 15.47 31.76 1.95
CA LEU A 272 15.82 30.38 1.62
C LEU A 272 16.06 30.16 0.12
N GLU A 273 15.42 30.92 -0.76
CA GLU A 273 15.71 30.91 -2.20
C GLU A 273 17.11 31.46 -2.49
N GLU A 274 17.49 32.57 -1.85
CA GLU A 274 18.84 33.13 -1.96
C GLU A 274 19.90 32.20 -1.33
N PHE A 275 19.53 31.55 -0.22
CA PHE A 275 20.36 30.51 0.41
C PHE A 275 20.58 29.33 -0.53
N HIS A 276 19.52 28.83 -1.16
CA HIS A 276 19.58 27.76 -2.16
C HIS A 276 20.50 28.14 -3.31
N GLN A 277 20.33 29.33 -3.89
CA GLN A 277 21.17 29.82 -4.98
C GLN A 277 22.65 29.85 -4.58
N THR A 278 22.95 30.33 -3.38
CA THR A 278 24.34 30.38 -2.86
C THR A 278 24.91 28.98 -2.64
N ALA A 279 24.12 28.08 -2.03
CA ALA A 279 24.57 26.73 -1.71
C ALA A 279 24.79 25.89 -2.99
N LEU A 280 23.96 26.06 -4.01
CA LEU A 280 24.05 25.32 -5.26
C LEU A 280 25.30 25.64 -6.09
N GLU A 281 25.98 26.76 -5.80
CA GLU A 281 27.29 27.09 -6.37
C GLU A 281 28.45 26.29 -5.75
N HIS A 282 28.19 25.54 -4.68
CA HIS A 282 29.20 24.69 -4.05
C HIS A 282 29.67 23.57 -5.00
N PRO A 283 30.99 23.33 -5.14
CA PRO A 283 31.50 22.30 -6.05
C PRO A 283 30.93 20.90 -5.80
N GLU A 284 30.68 20.54 -4.54
CA GLU A 284 30.08 19.24 -4.20
C GLU A 284 28.60 19.08 -4.56
N LEU A 285 27.94 20.13 -5.05
CA LEU A 285 26.55 20.11 -5.56
C LEU A 285 26.50 20.36 -7.08
N SER A 286 27.60 20.18 -7.80
CA SER A 286 27.72 20.57 -9.22
C SER A 286 26.78 19.79 -10.15
N GLU A 287 26.58 18.50 -9.90
CA GLU A 287 25.66 17.66 -10.66
C GLU A 287 24.21 18.09 -10.40
N LEU A 288 23.86 18.35 -9.13
CA LEU A 288 22.56 18.91 -8.74
C LEU A 288 22.31 20.26 -9.42
N LYS A 289 23.30 21.15 -9.46
CA LYS A 289 23.21 22.44 -10.18
C LYS A 289 22.87 22.23 -11.66
N THR A 290 23.46 21.22 -12.29
CA THR A 290 23.23 20.90 -13.70
C THR A 290 21.80 20.39 -13.94
N VAL A 291 21.30 19.48 -13.10
CA VAL A 291 19.99 18.84 -13.31
C VAL A 291 18.81 19.70 -12.85
N THR A 292 18.99 20.55 -11.84
CA THR A 292 17.94 21.44 -11.32
C THR A 292 17.51 22.52 -12.32
N GLY A 293 18.40 22.93 -13.23
CA GLY A 293 18.09 23.90 -14.29
C GLY A 293 17.22 23.37 -15.42
N VAL A 294 16.96 22.06 -15.48
CA VAL A 294 16.29 21.39 -16.61
C VAL A 294 14.77 21.28 -16.41
N ASN A 295 14.29 21.23 -15.17
CA ASN A 295 12.87 21.05 -14.84
C ASN A 295 12.43 22.03 -13.76
N SER A 296 11.30 22.71 -13.97
CA SER A 296 10.76 23.71 -13.03
C SER A 296 10.40 23.13 -11.66
N VAL A 297 10.13 21.82 -11.57
CA VAL A 297 9.89 21.12 -10.30
C VAL A 297 11.10 21.19 -9.38
N PHE A 298 12.33 21.25 -9.92
CA PHE A 298 13.57 21.23 -9.14
C PHE A 298 14.12 22.62 -8.80
N ALA A 299 13.35 23.67 -9.08
CA ALA A 299 13.74 25.05 -8.80
C ALA A 299 13.90 25.34 -7.30
N GLY A 300 14.78 26.30 -6.97
CA GLY A 300 15.07 26.71 -5.59
C GLY A 300 13.86 27.17 -4.79
N ALA A 301 12.87 27.80 -5.43
CA ALA A 301 11.60 28.19 -4.81
C ALA A 301 10.81 26.99 -4.25
N ASN A 302 10.90 25.82 -4.91
CA ASN A 302 10.25 24.62 -4.42
C ASN A 302 11.02 23.99 -3.25
N TYR A 303 12.35 24.02 -3.27
CA TYR A 303 13.17 23.64 -2.11
C TYR A 303 12.91 24.53 -0.90
N ALA A 304 12.78 25.85 -1.11
CA ALA A 304 12.46 26.81 -0.05
C ALA A 304 11.05 26.54 0.51
N SER A 305 10.05 26.34 -0.36
CA SER A 305 8.69 26.00 0.06
C SER A 305 8.63 24.67 0.82
N TRP A 306 9.39 23.66 0.39
CA TRP A 306 9.55 22.41 1.12
C TRP A 306 10.14 22.63 2.52
N ALA A 307 11.28 23.31 2.62
CA ALA A 307 11.96 23.54 3.90
C ALA A 307 11.10 24.32 4.90
N VAL A 308 10.37 25.34 4.43
CA VAL A 308 9.40 26.10 5.22
C VAL A 308 8.26 25.21 5.72
N ASN A 309 7.66 24.40 4.84
CA ASN A 309 6.60 23.48 5.24
C ASN A 309 7.07 22.48 6.30
N VAL A 310 8.29 21.95 6.16
CA VAL A 310 8.90 21.07 7.17
C VAL A 310 9.04 21.78 8.51
N ALA A 311 9.63 22.99 8.53
CA ALA A 311 9.83 23.75 9.76
C ALA A 311 8.50 24.12 10.47
N GLN A 312 7.42 24.34 9.73
CA GLN A 312 6.11 24.69 10.30
C GLN A 312 5.37 23.50 10.95
N VAL A 313 5.72 22.25 10.62
CA VAL A 313 4.98 21.06 11.11
C VAL A 313 5.76 20.23 12.12
N VAL A 314 7.04 20.53 12.33
CA VAL A 314 7.91 19.82 13.25
C VAL A 314 8.04 20.63 14.54
N ASP A 315 7.35 20.17 15.58
CA ASP A 315 7.56 20.61 16.96
C ASP A 315 8.65 19.76 17.64
N SER A 316 9.03 20.13 18.87
CA SER A 316 10.05 19.41 19.66
C SER A 316 9.73 17.92 19.83
N LYS A 317 8.46 17.58 20.11
CA LYS A 317 8.00 16.19 20.29
C LYS A 317 8.07 15.37 19.01
N THR A 318 7.90 16.01 17.86
CA THR A 318 8.00 15.40 16.53
C THR A 318 9.47 15.23 16.17
N ALA A 319 10.29 16.27 16.40
CA ALA A 319 11.72 16.25 16.13
C ALA A 319 12.46 15.13 16.87
N ASP A 320 12.05 14.80 18.09
CA ASP A 320 12.68 13.77 18.94
C ASP A 320 12.25 12.33 18.59
N ASN A 321 11.28 12.13 17.69
CA ASN A 321 10.74 10.81 17.39
C ASN A 321 10.62 10.57 15.88
N LEU A 322 11.39 9.62 15.36
CA LEU A 322 11.46 9.31 13.93
C LEU A 322 10.09 8.94 13.34
N GLU A 323 9.29 8.14 14.04
CA GLU A 323 7.95 7.73 13.57
C GLU A 323 7.02 8.93 13.40
N LYS A 324 7.02 9.86 14.37
CA LYS A 324 6.23 11.10 14.29
C LYS A 324 6.77 12.04 13.21
N THR A 325 8.10 12.16 13.08
CA THR A 325 8.73 12.92 11.99
C THR A 325 8.26 12.37 10.64
N THR A 326 8.35 11.05 10.41
CA THR A 326 7.88 10.43 9.17
C THR A 326 6.38 10.62 8.97
N ALA A 327 5.58 10.54 10.02
CA ALA A 327 4.14 10.81 9.94
C ALA A 327 3.84 12.26 9.50
N ALA A 328 4.59 13.25 9.98
CA ALA A 328 4.43 14.66 9.61
C ALA A 328 4.94 14.94 8.17
N LEU A 329 6.13 14.47 7.84
CA LEU A 329 6.73 14.66 6.51
C LEU A 329 5.95 13.93 5.41
N SER A 330 5.35 12.78 5.73
CA SER A 330 4.63 11.95 4.75
C SER A 330 3.37 12.59 4.18
N ILE A 331 2.87 13.67 4.78
CA ILE A 331 1.64 14.36 4.34
C ILE A 331 1.91 15.74 3.73
N LEU A 332 3.18 16.12 3.54
CA LEU A 332 3.55 17.39 2.92
C LEU A 332 3.54 17.30 1.38
N PRO A 333 3.12 18.37 0.68
CA PRO A 333 3.32 18.48 -0.76
C PRO A 333 4.78 18.83 -1.10
N GLY A 334 5.14 18.73 -2.39
CA GLY A 334 6.41 19.25 -2.91
C GLY A 334 7.63 18.34 -2.73
N ILE A 335 7.45 17.14 -2.18
CA ILE A 335 8.55 16.19 -1.96
C ILE A 335 9.24 15.77 -3.28
N GLY A 336 8.51 15.78 -4.40
CA GLY A 336 9.03 15.51 -5.75
C GLY A 336 10.19 16.44 -6.16
N SER A 337 10.24 17.66 -5.62
CA SER A 337 11.30 18.63 -5.89
C SER A 337 12.65 18.18 -5.33
N VAL A 338 12.65 17.67 -4.10
CA VAL A 338 13.86 17.09 -3.47
C VAL A 338 14.16 15.73 -4.09
N MET A 339 13.14 14.92 -4.34
CA MET A 339 13.31 13.59 -4.93
C MET A 339 13.76 13.58 -6.38
N GLY A 340 13.64 14.69 -7.10
CA GLY A 340 13.91 14.71 -8.54
C GLY A 340 12.89 13.89 -9.31
N ILE A 341 11.63 13.91 -8.89
CA ILE A 341 10.56 13.10 -9.50
C ILE A 341 9.54 14.04 -10.10
N ALA A 342 9.45 14.00 -11.43
CA ALA A 342 8.55 14.79 -12.23
C ALA A 342 8.27 14.04 -13.55
N ASP A 343 7.11 14.31 -14.13
CA ASP A 343 6.70 13.87 -15.46
C ASP A 343 6.75 12.34 -15.65
N GLY A 344 6.54 11.61 -14.55
CA GLY A 344 6.53 10.15 -14.53
C GLY A 344 7.90 9.49 -14.48
N ALA A 345 8.97 10.25 -14.27
CA ALA A 345 10.33 9.74 -14.22
C ALA A 345 11.05 10.12 -12.91
N VAL A 346 11.99 9.26 -12.49
CA VAL A 346 12.93 9.54 -11.39
C VAL A 346 14.26 10.01 -11.99
N HIS A 347 14.49 11.32 -11.91
CA HIS A 347 15.68 11.98 -12.47
C HIS A 347 16.88 11.89 -11.53
N HIS A 348 16.67 12.04 -10.22
CA HIS A 348 17.73 11.82 -9.22
C HIS A 348 17.83 10.32 -8.91
N ASN A 349 18.52 9.58 -9.79
CA ASN A 349 18.57 8.11 -9.77
C ASN A 349 19.98 7.54 -9.52
N THR A 350 20.90 8.35 -8.99
CA THR A 350 22.23 7.92 -8.54
C THR A 350 22.45 8.32 -7.09
N GLU A 351 23.26 7.55 -6.37
CA GLU A 351 23.59 7.82 -4.98
C GLU A 351 24.17 9.22 -4.78
N GLU A 352 24.97 9.69 -5.74
CA GLU A 352 25.60 11.00 -5.71
C GLU A 352 24.57 12.14 -5.74
N ILE A 353 23.71 12.19 -6.77
CA ILE A 353 22.74 13.27 -6.92
C ILE A 353 21.67 13.24 -5.81
N VAL A 354 21.25 12.04 -5.39
CA VAL A 354 20.33 11.91 -4.25
C VAL A 354 20.97 12.45 -2.97
N ALA A 355 22.23 12.11 -2.70
CA ALA A 355 22.93 12.63 -1.52
C ALA A 355 23.12 14.15 -1.56
N GLN A 356 23.39 14.72 -2.73
CA GLN A 356 23.45 16.18 -2.96
C GLN A 356 22.12 16.87 -2.63
N SER A 357 21.02 16.34 -3.16
CA SER A 357 19.68 16.89 -2.94
C SER A 357 19.26 16.84 -1.46
N ILE A 358 19.49 15.68 -0.81
CA ILE A 358 19.16 15.51 0.62
C ILE A 358 20.03 16.45 1.49
N ALA A 359 21.32 16.60 1.17
CA ALA A 359 22.23 17.49 1.92
C ALA A 359 21.79 18.97 1.81
N LEU A 360 21.45 19.42 0.60
CA LEU A 360 20.94 20.78 0.38
C LEU A 360 19.60 21.00 1.12
N SER A 361 18.67 20.05 0.99
CA SER A 361 17.37 20.10 1.68
C SER A 361 17.53 20.14 3.21
N SER A 362 18.41 19.30 3.76
CA SER A 362 18.74 19.27 5.19
C SER A 362 19.26 20.62 5.68
N LEU A 363 20.18 21.23 4.94
CA LEU A 363 20.74 22.53 5.32
C LEU A 363 19.69 23.65 5.23
N MET A 364 18.81 23.62 4.24
CA MET A 364 17.71 24.57 4.12
C MET A 364 16.68 24.41 5.24
N VAL A 365 16.37 23.18 5.65
CA VAL A 365 15.50 22.93 6.82
C VAL A 365 16.13 23.49 8.10
N ALA A 366 17.44 23.29 8.31
CA ALA A 366 18.15 23.88 9.44
C ALA A 366 18.04 25.41 9.48
N GLN A 367 18.05 26.05 8.31
CA GLN A 367 17.86 27.50 8.18
C GLN A 367 16.41 27.95 8.32
N ALA A 368 15.43 27.09 7.98
CA ALA A 368 14.00 27.41 8.05
C ALA A 368 13.44 27.33 9.49
N ILE A 369 13.96 26.43 10.32
CA ILE A 369 13.49 26.20 11.70
C ILE A 369 13.42 27.50 12.51
N PRO A 370 14.49 28.33 12.61
CA PRO A 370 14.43 29.58 13.37
C PRO A 370 13.49 30.65 12.79
N LEU A 371 13.07 30.50 11.52
CA LEU A 371 12.33 31.53 10.78
C LEU A 371 10.82 31.36 10.89
N VAL A 372 10.31 30.13 10.91
CA VAL A 372 8.85 29.86 10.85
C VAL A 372 8.38 28.75 11.79
N GLY A 373 9.29 27.99 12.39
CA GLY A 373 8.97 26.86 13.25
C GLY A 373 9.02 27.19 14.74
N GLU A 374 8.60 26.21 15.55
CA GLU A 374 9.03 26.14 16.95
C GLU A 374 10.54 25.83 16.96
N LEU A 375 11.29 26.47 17.85
CA LEU A 375 12.73 26.31 17.90
C LEU A 375 13.08 24.91 18.43
N VAL A 376 13.34 23.99 17.52
CA VAL A 376 13.79 22.61 17.80
C VAL A 376 15.31 22.50 17.73
N ASP A 377 15.87 21.41 18.25
CA ASP A 377 17.30 21.12 18.12
C ASP A 377 17.72 21.11 16.64
N LEU A 378 18.73 21.90 16.28
CA LEU A 378 19.32 21.91 14.93
C LEU A 378 19.84 20.52 14.52
N GLY A 379 20.09 19.63 15.49
CA GLY A 379 20.36 18.21 15.28
C GLY A 379 19.25 17.48 14.53
N PHE A 380 17.99 17.92 14.61
CA PHE A 380 16.86 17.36 13.85
C PHE A 380 17.14 17.32 12.35
N ALA A 381 17.57 18.47 11.80
CA ALA A 381 17.75 18.65 10.36
C ALA A 381 18.83 17.72 9.79
N ALA A 382 19.84 17.36 10.59
CA ALA A 382 20.94 16.48 10.19
C ALA A 382 20.70 15.00 10.52
N TYR A 383 19.70 14.66 11.34
CA TYR A 383 19.45 13.29 11.80
C TYR A 383 18.05 12.79 11.44
N ASN A 384 17.03 13.11 12.24
CA ASN A 384 15.67 12.56 12.04
C ASN A 384 15.03 13.04 10.73
N PHE A 385 15.32 14.27 10.28
CA PHE A 385 14.91 14.71 8.94
C PHE A 385 15.52 13.83 7.84
N VAL A 386 16.83 13.57 7.90
CA VAL A 386 17.56 12.78 6.90
C VAL A 386 17.09 11.32 6.89
N GLU A 387 17.01 10.68 8.05
CA GLU A 387 16.54 9.28 8.14
C GLU A 387 15.07 9.15 7.69
N SER A 388 14.23 10.13 8.04
CA SER A 388 12.84 10.11 7.63
C SER A 388 12.68 10.36 6.13
N ILE A 389 13.40 11.33 5.54
CA ILE A 389 13.25 11.60 4.11
C ILE A 389 13.81 10.44 3.27
N ILE A 390 14.88 9.78 3.72
CA ILE A 390 15.39 8.54 3.10
C ILE A 390 14.31 7.46 3.04
N ASN A 391 13.56 7.25 4.13
CA ASN A 391 12.44 6.30 4.13
C ASN A 391 11.39 6.68 3.06
N LEU A 392 11.05 7.96 2.92
CA LEU A 392 10.10 8.43 1.92
C LEU A 392 10.63 8.22 0.48
N PHE A 393 11.92 8.43 0.23
CA PHE A 393 12.54 8.10 -1.06
C PHE A 393 12.41 6.61 -1.37
N GLN A 394 12.70 5.74 -0.40
CA GLN A 394 12.56 4.29 -0.55
C GLN A 394 11.11 3.89 -0.89
N VAL A 395 10.11 4.50 -0.23
CA VAL A 395 8.69 4.28 -0.53
C VAL A 395 8.37 4.65 -1.97
N VAL A 396 8.74 5.85 -2.40
CA VAL A 396 8.38 6.36 -3.74
C VAL A 396 9.15 5.61 -4.84
N HIS A 397 10.45 5.33 -4.65
CA HIS A 397 11.22 4.50 -5.59
C HIS A 397 10.62 3.10 -5.73
N ASN A 398 10.14 2.49 -4.63
CA ASN A 398 9.47 1.19 -4.70
C ASN A 398 8.20 1.24 -5.57
N SER A 399 7.43 2.33 -5.52
CA SER A 399 6.25 2.51 -6.36
C SER A 399 6.60 2.66 -7.85
N TYR A 400 7.65 3.42 -8.18
CA TYR A 400 8.13 3.57 -9.57
C TYR A 400 8.81 2.30 -10.12
N ASN A 401 9.36 1.45 -9.26
CA ASN A 401 9.89 0.13 -9.63
C ASN A 401 8.78 -0.90 -9.96
N ARG A 402 7.54 -0.62 -9.57
CA ARG A 402 6.39 -1.49 -9.84
C ARG A 402 5.69 -1.07 -11.13
N PRO A 403 5.09 -2.02 -11.89
CA PRO A 403 4.29 -1.68 -13.05
C PRO A 403 3.17 -0.69 -12.68
N ALA A 404 3.05 0.39 -13.45
CA ALA A 404 1.99 1.38 -13.23
C ALA A 404 0.61 0.72 -13.31
N TYR A 405 -0.21 0.91 -12.28
CA TYR A 405 -1.60 0.48 -12.30
C TYR A 405 -2.38 1.26 -13.37
N SER A 406 -3.35 0.62 -14.03
CA SER A 406 -4.18 1.19 -15.11
C SER A 406 -4.32 2.73 -15.04
N PRO A 407 -3.71 3.52 -15.95
CA PRO A 407 -3.67 4.99 -15.79
C PRO A 407 -5.02 5.71 -15.98
N GLY A 408 -5.92 5.17 -16.81
CA GLY A 408 -7.16 5.83 -17.18
C GLY A 408 -8.29 5.68 -16.15
N HIS A 409 -9.00 6.76 -15.84
CA HIS A 409 -10.24 6.69 -15.07
C HIS A 409 -11.36 6.08 -15.94
N LYS A 410 -12.09 5.09 -15.38
CA LYS A 410 -13.17 4.39 -16.08
C LYS A 410 -14.53 5.11 -15.96
N THR A 411 -14.69 5.92 -14.90
CA THR A 411 -15.83 6.81 -14.67
C THR A 411 -15.32 8.26 -14.56
N GLN A 412 -16.22 9.24 -14.57
CA GLN A 412 -15.83 10.66 -14.50
C GLN A 412 -15.12 10.97 -13.16
N PRO A 413 -13.88 11.49 -13.18
CA PRO A 413 -13.16 11.80 -11.95
C PRO A 413 -13.56 13.15 -11.35
N PHE A 414 -13.50 13.24 -10.01
CA PHE A 414 -13.40 14.50 -9.29
C PHE A 414 -11.94 14.95 -9.28
N VAL A 415 -11.67 16.17 -9.74
CA VAL A 415 -10.32 16.74 -9.88
C VAL A 415 -10.16 17.91 -8.92
N HIS A 416 -9.18 17.83 -8.02
CA HIS A 416 -8.91 18.88 -7.04
C HIS A 416 -7.48 18.81 -6.51
N GLY A 417 -6.80 19.96 -6.41
CA GLY A 417 -5.48 20.06 -5.78
C GLY A 417 -4.42 19.18 -6.45
N GLY A 418 -4.48 18.99 -7.77
CA GLY A 418 -3.57 18.14 -8.54
C GLY A 418 -3.91 16.64 -8.52
N TYR A 419 -4.91 16.23 -7.72
CA TYR A 419 -5.39 14.85 -7.67
C TYR A 419 -6.59 14.64 -8.61
N ALA A 420 -6.78 13.41 -9.07
CA ALA A 420 -8.02 12.92 -9.66
C ALA A 420 -8.46 11.63 -8.96
N ALA A 421 -9.72 11.60 -8.51
CA ALA A 421 -10.32 10.43 -7.86
C ALA A 421 -11.62 10.03 -8.55
N SER A 422 -11.87 8.74 -8.75
CA SER A 422 -13.14 8.25 -9.33
C SER A 422 -13.50 6.89 -8.76
N TRP A 423 -14.79 6.57 -8.73
CA TRP A 423 -15.24 5.19 -8.61
C TRP A 423 -14.65 4.33 -9.74
N ASN A 424 -14.21 3.11 -9.46
CA ASN A 424 -13.64 2.25 -10.50
C ASN A 424 -14.71 1.80 -11.50
N THR A 425 -15.94 1.57 -11.02
CA THR A 425 -17.13 1.31 -11.82
C THR A 425 -18.34 2.06 -11.24
N VAL A 426 -19.47 2.04 -11.96
CA VAL A 426 -20.74 2.60 -11.43
C VAL A 426 -21.26 1.78 -10.26
N GLU A 427 -20.99 0.46 -10.22
CA GLU A 427 -21.42 -0.39 -9.11
C GLU A 427 -20.70 -0.04 -7.81
N ASP A 428 -19.42 0.33 -7.88
CA ASP A 428 -18.64 0.75 -6.72
C ASP A 428 -19.26 1.97 -6.03
N SER A 429 -19.97 2.84 -6.76
CA SER A 429 -20.64 4.01 -6.19
C SER A 429 -21.95 3.69 -5.49
N ILE A 430 -22.41 2.44 -5.48
CA ILE A 430 -23.73 2.05 -4.98
C ILE A 430 -23.58 1.23 -3.69
N ILE A 431 -24.06 1.75 -2.57
CA ILE A 431 -24.20 0.99 -1.33
C ILE A 431 -25.59 0.36 -1.32
N LYS A 432 -25.68 -0.96 -1.52
CA LYS A 432 -26.96 -1.65 -1.59
C LYS A 432 -27.64 -1.77 -0.23
N THR A 433 -28.85 -1.25 -0.07
CA THR A 433 -29.59 -1.28 1.22
C THR A 433 -29.82 -2.69 1.79
N GLY A 434 -29.76 -3.72 0.93
CA GLY A 434 -30.02 -5.11 1.28
C GLY A 434 -28.84 -6.07 1.08
N PHE A 435 -27.59 -5.62 0.86
CA PHE A 435 -26.47 -6.55 0.63
C PHE A 435 -26.27 -7.49 1.83
N GLN A 436 -25.95 -8.77 1.60
CA GLN A 436 -25.72 -9.74 2.68
C GLN A 436 -24.22 -9.98 2.89
N GLY A 437 -23.80 -10.16 4.14
CA GLY A 437 -22.39 -10.34 4.50
C GLY A 437 -21.59 -9.05 4.38
N GLU A 438 -20.95 -8.84 3.23
CA GLU A 438 -20.01 -7.75 3.00
C GLU A 438 -20.13 -7.14 1.59
N SER A 439 -19.63 -5.91 1.42
CA SER A 439 -19.53 -5.27 0.11
C SER A 439 -18.18 -4.59 -0.08
N GLY A 440 -17.61 -4.74 -1.27
CA GLY A 440 -16.36 -4.09 -1.68
C GLY A 440 -16.64 -2.92 -2.62
N HIS A 441 -15.91 -1.82 -2.43
CA HIS A 441 -16.02 -0.62 -3.25
C HIS A 441 -14.64 -0.11 -3.62
N ASP A 442 -14.36 -0.01 -4.92
CA ASP A 442 -13.07 0.41 -5.44
C ASP A 442 -13.08 1.87 -5.93
N ILE A 443 -12.10 2.63 -5.45
CA ILE A 443 -11.86 4.02 -5.84
C ILE A 443 -10.45 4.16 -6.43
N LYS A 444 -10.36 4.59 -7.68
CA LYS A 444 -9.10 4.95 -8.33
C LYS A 444 -8.65 6.34 -7.90
N ILE A 445 -7.38 6.47 -7.54
CA ILE A 445 -6.74 7.73 -7.11
C ILE A 445 -5.46 7.94 -7.90
N THR A 446 -5.31 9.11 -8.53
CA THR A 446 -4.13 9.54 -9.28
C THR A 446 -3.76 10.99 -8.93
N ALA A 447 -2.57 11.42 -9.36
CA ALA A 447 -2.20 12.83 -9.38
C ALA A 447 -1.46 13.17 -10.69
N GLU A 448 -1.54 14.43 -11.10
CA GLU A 448 -1.18 14.85 -12.46
C GLU A 448 0.31 14.73 -12.80
N ASN A 449 1.19 14.97 -11.83
CA ASN A 449 2.62 15.10 -12.09
C ASN A 449 3.49 14.52 -10.96
N THR A 450 3.89 15.36 -10.00
CA THR A 450 4.82 14.97 -8.93
C THR A 450 4.14 14.10 -7.86
N PRO A 451 4.91 13.37 -7.02
CA PRO A 451 4.34 12.58 -5.93
C PRO A 451 3.57 13.45 -4.94
N LEU A 452 2.26 13.25 -4.85
CA LEU A 452 1.37 13.86 -3.88
C LEU A 452 0.84 12.81 -2.88
N PRO A 453 0.87 13.08 -1.57
CA PRO A 453 0.53 12.08 -0.56
C PRO A 453 -0.98 11.88 -0.41
N ILE A 454 -1.38 10.70 0.07
CA ILE A 454 -2.74 10.43 0.60
C ILE A 454 -2.62 10.21 2.11
N ALA A 455 -3.13 11.17 2.89
CA ALA A 455 -3.04 11.17 4.35
C ALA A 455 -4.00 10.16 5.01
N GLY A 456 -5.10 9.83 4.34
CA GLY A 456 -6.11 8.89 4.80
C GLY A 456 -7.45 9.11 4.13
N VAL A 457 -8.47 8.42 4.64
CA VAL A 457 -9.83 8.44 4.09
C VAL A 457 -10.87 8.53 5.20
N LEU A 458 -11.98 9.20 4.93
CA LEU A 458 -13.17 9.24 5.78
C LEU A 458 -14.23 8.36 5.14
N LEU A 459 -14.72 7.38 5.89
CA LEU A 459 -15.68 6.39 5.42
C LEU A 459 -16.98 6.51 6.24
N PRO A 460 -18.15 6.42 5.58
CA PRO A 460 -19.43 6.40 6.27
C PRO A 460 -19.61 5.08 7.03
N THR A 461 -20.30 5.14 8.16
CA THR A 461 -20.72 3.99 8.96
C THR A 461 -22.15 4.21 9.46
N ILE A 462 -22.85 3.13 9.76
CA ILE A 462 -24.17 3.18 10.38
C ILE A 462 -24.10 2.30 11.62
N PRO A 463 -24.19 2.87 12.83
CA PRO A 463 -24.09 2.11 14.07
C PRO A 463 -24.95 0.85 14.07
N GLY A 464 -24.31 -0.30 14.27
CA GLY A 464 -24.99 -1.60 14.37
C GLY A 464 -25.50 -2.18 13.04
N LYS A 465 -25.34 -1.49 11.90
CA LYS A 465 -25.75 -2.00 10.58
C LYS A 465 -24.62 -2.10 9.57
N LEU A 466 -23.81 -1.04 9.45
CA LEU A 466 -22.78 -0.89 8.43
C LEU A 466 -21.46 -0.50 9.07
N ASP A 467 -20.59 -1.50 9.27
CA ASP A 467 -19.25 -1.34 9.81
C ASP A 467 -18.20 -1.40 8.70
N VAL A 468 -17.05 -0.78 8.93
CA VAL A 468 -15.88 -0.97 8.05
C VAL A 468 -15.11 -2.21 8.49
N ASN A 469 -14.95 -3.18 7.58
CA ASN A 469 -14.02 -4.29 7.79
C ASN A 469 -12.58 -3.75 7.71
N LYS A 470 -12.01 -3.49 8.90
CA LYS A 470 -10.66 -2.90 9.07
C LYS A 470 -9.54 -3.81 8.55
N SER A 471 -9.83 -5.09 8.33
CA SER A 471 -8.86 -6.03 7.77
C SER A 471 -8.88 -6.02 6.25
N LYS A 472 -10.07 -6.02 5.63
CA LYS A 472 -10.16 -6.06 4.17
C LYS A 472 -10.01 -4.68 3.51
N THR A 473 -10.32 -3.59 4.23
CA THR A 473 -10.10 -2.22 3.74
C THR A 473 -8.61 -1.90 3.60
N HIS A 474 -8.19 -1.50 2.41
CA HIS A 474 -6.78 -1.26 2.08
C HIS A 474 -6.63 -0.26 0.92
N ILE A 475 -5.41 0.23 0.72
CA ILE A 475 -5.02 0.97 -0.48
C ILE A 475 -3.90 0.23 -1.19
N SER A 476 -4.05 -0.03 -2.49
CA SER A 476 -3.04 -0.65 -3.34
C SER A 476 -2.38 0.43 -4.18
N VAL A 477 -1.05 0.56 -4.14
CA VAL A 477 -0.28 1.52 -4.94
C VAL A 477 0.59 0.75 -5.92
N ASN A 478 0.29 0.85 -7.22
CA ASN A 478 0.94 0.02 -8.26
C ASN A 478 1.04 -1.47 -7.85
N GLY A 479 -0.04 -2.02 -7.28
CA GLY A 479 -0.13 -3.41 -6.80
C GLY A 479 0.43 -3.68 -5.40
N ARG A 480 1.09 -2.72 -4.75
CA ARG A 480 1.52 -2.85 -3.35
C ARG A 480 0.33 -2.61 -2.42
N LYS A 481 -0.23 -3.67 -1.84
CA LYS A 481 -1.28 -3.58 -0.81
C LYS A 481 -0.74 -2.97 0.49
N ILE A 482 -1.39 -1.91 0.95
CA ILE A 482 -1.09 -1.20 2.20
C ILE A 482 -2.33 -1.25 3.10
N ARG A 483 -2.18 -1.86 4.28
CA ARG A 483 -3.25 -1.97 5.28
C ARG A 483 -3.55 -0.62 5.92
N MET A 484 -4.76 -0.46 6.47
CA MET A 484 -5.22 0.77 7.10
C MET A 484 -5.30 0.65 8.63
N ARG A 485 -5.17 1.78 9.33
CA ARG A 485 -5.50 1.94 10.76
C ARG A 485 -6.71 2.84 10.88
N CYS A 486 -7.80 2.29 11.36
CA CYS A 486 -9.08 2.97 11.38
C CYS A 486 -9.55 3.29 12.80
N ARG A 487 -10.01 4.52 13.03
CA ARG A 487 -10.61 4.99 14.29
C ARG A 487 -11.88 5.79 13.99
N ALA A 488 -12.89 5.68 14.86
CA ALA A 488 -14.06 6.55 14.79
C ALA A 488 -13.63 8.01 15.03
N ILE A 489 -14.21 8.94 14.27
CA ILE A 489 -14.13 10.39 14.56
C ILE A 489 -15.40 10.81 15.30
N ASP A 490 -16.54 10.37 14.81
CA ASP A 490 -17.87 10.52 15.39
C ASP A 490 -18.66 9.22 15.19
N ASP A 491 -19.95 9.21 15.56
CA ASP A 491 -20.79 8.01 15.54
C ASP A 491 -21.05 7.46 14.13
N ALA A 492 -20.80 8.24 13.07
CA ALA A 492 -21.10 7.84 11.70
C ALA A 492 -19.90 7.92 10.74
N THR A 493 -18.74 8.34 11.22
CA THR A 493 -17.53 8.53 10.40
C THR A 493 -16.36 7.80 11.01
N ILE A 494 -15.72 6.97 10.19
CA ILE A 494 -14.45 6.34 10.53
C ILE A 494 -13.32 6.91 9.67
N PHE A 495 -12.24 7.31 10.32
CA PHE A 495 -11.01 7.75 9.65
C PHE A 495 -10.00 6.62 9.61
N CYS A 496 -9.58 6.29 8.39
CA CYS A 496 -8.58 5.26 8.12
C CYS A 496 -7.31 5.90 7.55
N ARG A 497 -6.18 5.68 8.22
CA ARG A 497 -4.84 6.11 7.78
C ARG A 497 -4.05 4.92 7.22
N PRO A 498 -3.33 5.05 6.09
CA PRO A 498 -2.49 3.97 5.60
C PRO A 498 -1.34 3.65 6.56
N LYS A 499 -0.99 2.37 6.68
CA LYS A 499 0.07 1.90 7.59
C LYS A 499 1.44 2.41 7.17
N THR A 500 1.75 2.42 5.87
CA THR A 500 2.97 3.02 5.29
C THR A 500 2.58 4.24 4.45
N PRO A 501 3.51 5.18 4.18
CA PRO A 501 3.20 6.35 3.36
C PRO A 501 2.64 5.96 1.98
N VAL A 502 1.67 6.75 1.50
CA VAL A 502 1.05 6.59 0.18
C VAL A 502 1.29 7.85 -0.62
N TYR A 503 1.84 7.70 -1.81
CA TYR A 503 1.99 8.76 -2.80
C TYR A 503 1.40 8.31 -4.13
N VAL A 504 0.76 9.25 -4.83
CA VAL A 504 0.29 9.10 -6.21
C VAL A 504 0.89 10.20 -7.07
N GLY A 505 1.03 9.98 -8.37
CA GLY A 505 1.63 10.91 -9.32
C GLY A 505 1.62 10.31 -10.72
N ASN A 506 2.24 10.98 -11.68
CA ASN A 506 2.38 10.40 -13.01
C ASN A 506 3.20 9.10 -12.91
N GLY A 507 2.64 7.99 -13.39
CA GLY A 507 3.25 6.65 -13.31
C GLY A 507 3.00 5.89 -11.99
N VAL A 508 2.41 6.54 -10.98
CA VAL A 508 2.08 5.92 -9.69
C VAL A 508 0.61 6.15 -9.35
N HIS A 509 -0.18 5.09 -9.46
CA HIS A 509 -1.64 5.16 -9.27
C HIS A 509 -2.07 4.22 -8.16
N ALA A 510 -3.19 4.55 -7.51
CA ALA A 510 -3.71 3.76 -6.41
C ALA A 510 -5.16 3.29 -6.64
N ASN A 511 -5.49 2.16 -6.01
CA ASN A 511 -6.85 1.70 -5.78
C ASN A 511 -7.11 1.68 -4.27
N LEU A 512 -8.04 2.50 -3.79
CA LEU A 512 -8.60 2.38 -2.46
C LEU A 512 -9.74 1.37 -2.53
N HIS A 513 -9.57 0.25 -1.82
CA HIS A 513 -10.61 -0.76 -1.66
C HIS A 513 -11.25 -0.59 -0.28
N VAL A 514 -12.53 -0.24 -0.26
CA VAL A 514 -13.34 -0.10 0.96
C VAL A 514 -14.20 -1.34 1.11
N ALA A 515 -14.01 -2.05 2.22
CA ALA A 515 -14.79 -3.24 2.54
C ALA A 515 -15.73 -2.93 3.69
N PHE A 516 -17.04 -2.94 3.43
CA PHE A 516 -18.06 -2.86 4.46
C PHE A 516 -18.48 -4.25 4.91
N HIS A 517 -18.74 -4.38 6.21
CA HIS A 517 -19.30 -5.56 6.85
C HIS A 517 -20.68 -5.20 7.41
N ARG A 518 -21.67 -6.04 7.12
CA ARG A 518 -23.03 -5.87 7.61
C ARG A 518 -23.21 -6.60 8.93
N SER A 519 -23.27 -5.86 10.01
CA SER A 519 -23.45 -6.40 11.37
C SER A 519 -24.90 -6.75 11.72
N SER A 520 -25.87 -6.29 10.93
CA SER A 520 -27.30 -6.53 11.16
C SER A 520 -28.07 -6.79 9.86
N SER A 521 -29.01 -7.74 9.91
CA SER A 521 -29.95 -8.03 8.82
C SER A 521 -31.03 -6.96 8.63
N GLU A 522 -31.14 -5.98 9.55
CA GLU A 522 -32.04 -4.85 9.40
C GLU A 522 -31.71 -4.04 8.14
N LYS A 523 -32.74 -3.54 7.46
CA LYS A 523 -32.53 -2.71 6.27
C LYS A 523 -31.80 -1.43 6.65
N ILE A 524 -30.89 -1.02 5.77
CA ILE A 524 -30.31 0.32 5.79
C ILE A 524 -31.34 1.26 5.17
N HIS A 525 -31.80 2.25 5.92
CA HIS A 525 -32.66 3.30 5.38
C HIS A 525 -31.79 4.46 4.85
N SER A 526 -32.18 5.05 3.73
CA SER A 526 -31.38 6.08 3.05
C SER A 526 -31.20 7.37 3.86
N ASP A 527 -32.06 7.61 4.84
CA ASP A 527 -32.01 8.70 5.81
C ASP A 527 -31.08 8.42 7.01
N GLU A 528 -30.64 7.16 7.19
CA GLU A 528 -29.72 6.76 8.28
C GLU A 528 -28.24 6.97 7.95
N THR A 529 -27.88 7.30 6.71
CA THR A 529 -26.51 7.60 6.29
C THR A 529 -26.25 9.12 6.34
N PRO A 530 -25.63 9.67 7.39
CA PRO A 530 -25.38 11.12 7.48
C PRO A 530 -24.28 11.59 6.51
N LEU A 531 -23.46 10.69 5.99
CA LEU A 531 -22.51 10.94 4.91
C LEU A 531 -22.89 10.12 3.68
N SER A 532 -23.24 10.81 2.61
CA SER A 532 -23.42 10.22 1.28
C SER A 532 -22.12 10.17 0.49
N SER A 533 -20.94 10.38 1.12
CA SER A 533 -19.65 10.39 0.42
C SER A 533 -18.56 9.61 1.14
N ILE A 534 -17.61 9.12 0.34
CA ILE A 534 -16.29 8.70 0.78
C ILE A 534 -15.32 9.84 0.47
N ASP A 535 -14.60 10.29 1.48
CA ASP A 535 -13.67 11.41 1.32
C ASP A 535 -12.22 10.95 1.38
N VAL A 536 -11.43 11.32 0.36
CA VAL A 536 -9.99 11.10 0.30
C VAL A 536 -9.28 12.37 0.77
N LEU A 537 -8.37 12.22 1.75
CA LEU A 537 -7.56 13.31 2.27
C LEU A 537 -6.16 13.30 1.63
N GLY A 538 -5.81 14.36 0.92
CA GLY A 538 -4.51 14.57 0.30
C GLY A 538 -3.50 15.30 1.21
N TYR A 539 -2.59 16.05 0.61
CA TYR A 539 -1.54 16.79 1.31
C TYR A 539 -2.08 17.86 2.26
N GLN A 540 -1.28 18.17 3.28
CA GLN A 540 -1.54 19.25 4.22
C GLN A 540 -1.13 20.60 3.61
N LYS A 541 -2.01 21.59 3.70
CA LYS A 541 -1.80 22.96 3.22
C LYS A 541 -2.27 23.98 4.25
N THR A 542 -1.79 25.21 4.12
CA THR A 542 -2.25 26.33 4.94
C THR A 542 -3.49 26.94 4.30
N VAL A 543 -4.60 26.99 5.02
CA VAL A 543 -5.82 27.76 4.68
C VAL A 543 -6.16 28.58 5.92
N ASP A 544 -6.33 29.89 5.77
CA ASP A 544 -6.61 30.81 6.89
C ASP A 544 -5.63 30.63 8.07
N HIS A 545 -4.33 30.56 7.75
CA HIS A 545 -3.22 30.34 8.69
C HIS A 545 -3.29 29.03 9.48
N THR A 546 -4.18 28.11 9.10
CA THR A 546 -4.37 26.81 9.76
C THR A 546 -4.00 25.68 8.81
N LYS A 547 -3.37 24.64 9.35
CA LYS A 547 -3.02 23.45 8.58
C LYS A 547 -4.25 22.55 8.38
N VAL A 548 -4.65 22.35 7.14
CA VAL A 548 -5.77 21.49 6.73
C VAL A 548 -5.34 20.56 5.60
N ASN A 549 -5.96 19.38 5.49
CA ASN A 549 -5.70 18.49 4.35
C ASN A 549 -6.56 18.89 3.14
N SER A 550 -6.00 18.75 1.93
CA SER A 550 -6.79 18.73 0.69
C SER A 550 -7.84 17.60 0.78
N LYS A 551 -9.07 17.85 0.30
CA LYS A 551 -10.19 16.91 0.43
C LYS A 551 -10.84 16.67 -0.93
N LEU A 552 -11.04 15.40 -1.29
CA LEU A 552 -11.76 14.96 -2.48
C LEU A 552 -12.93 14.09 -2.03
N SER A 553 -14.16 14.45 -2.42
CA SER A 553 -15.37 13.72 -2.01
C SER A 553 -15.97 12.98 -3.20
N LEU A 554 -16.22 11.67 -3.02
CA LEU A 554 -16.92 10.83 -3.98
C LEU A 554 -18.26 10.42 -3.39
N PHE A 555 -19.35 10.89 -4.00
CA PHE A 555 -20.69 10.60 -3.53
C PHE A 555 -21.08 9.16 -3.90
N ALA A 556 -21.60 8.44 -2.91
CA ALA A 556 -22.22 7.15 -3.05
C ALA A 556 -23.75 7.31 -3.11
N GLU A 557 -24.40 6.43 -3.86
CA GLU A 557 -25.85 6.30 -3.92
C GLU A 557 -26.27 5.12 -3.03
N VAL A 558 -27.19 5.36 -2.09
CA VAL A 558 -27.77 4.30 -1.25
C VAL A 558 -29.09 3.87 -1.88
N LYS A 559 -29.13 2.69 -2.51
CA LYS A 559 -30.34 2.15 -3.16
C LYS A 559 -30.44 0.63 -3.07
N SER A 560 -31.57 0.06 -3.47
CA SER A 560 -31.83 -1.39 -3.47
C SER A 560 -31.04 -2.15 -4.52
#